data_AF-A0A9E1MTS2-F1
#
_entry.id   AF-A0A9E1MTS2-F1
#
_cell.length_a   1.000
_cell.length_b   1.000
_cell.length_c   1.000
_cell.angle_alpha   90.00
_cell.angle_beta   90.00
_cell.angle_gamma   90.00
#
_symmetry.space_group_name_H-M   'P 1'
#
loop_
_entity.id
_entity.type
_entity.pdbx_description
1 polymer ?
#
loop_
_entity_poly.entity_id
_entity_poly.type
_entity_poly.pdbx_seq_one_letter_code
_entity_poly.pdbx_strand_id
1 'polypeptide(L)'
;MNHILINATHKEEIRVAIVKNKKLTDLNIETSLNQKNKGNIYKGKISRVEQSLEAAFVDYGKERQGFLPFKEVAESLYNGAKAKGEKLTISDVLKEGQEIIVQVEKEERGNKGAALSTYINLAGAYMIVTPNNSKSHGISRQITTTERQSLKEIIKKIVLPDNSGLIIRTAGSGKSLEELQWEVDYLSDLWKSINTVSEKRSAPFLIYQESDIVIRTLRDYLRADTDSVIIDDLETFQNAKEFVSFVLPHYLDRIKFFDVSEHSLFNHMGVEAQVKSVFNREVSLRTGATIVFDTTEALTAIDINSARATKGSDIEETAYHTNLEAAKEIAIQLQLRDIGGLVVIDFIDMSSEEHRKSVEKAMEKSTNSDRARIQIGSISQFGLLEMSRQRLMSSVTESVEKSCSQCDGRGTTPTVPTLSLTILRQLEDGCNASKQTERLTIQSSVDVITYLLNEKRQDIARLENKHEIKITLLPNPYMQFPNFTINKQKGDKKSQHRSYQGISKPQYNIAENGLTSKAEEPAINVNRPSSRIPKKEMSLFEKIKSALFGTKKAKPNKQRTNQNNRNKNRNKNRNRNRNRSQNKGQNKNQKPQQSSTAKQKPKTSSSTNKKD
;
A
#
# COMPACT_ATOMS: atom_id res chain seq x y z
N MET A 1 -8.04 -17.76 -14.32
CA MET A 1 -8.08 -16.46 -15.02
C MET A 1 -7.42 -15.42 -14.13
N ASN A 2 -6.67 -14.50 -14.76
CA ASN A 2 -5.90 -13.44 -14.13
C ASN A 2 -6.46 -12.08 -14.55
N HIS A 3 -6.89 -11.27 -13.59
CA HIS A 3 -7.51 -9.98 -13.83
C HIS A 3 -6.75 -8.87 -13.10
N ILE A 4 -6.67 -7.71 -13.74
CA ILE A 4 -6.37 -6.45 -13.07
C ILE A 4 -7.70 -5.72 -12.92
N LEU A 5 -8.09 -5.38 -11.70
CA LEU A 5 -9.33 -4.67 -11.39
C LEU A 5 -8.98 -3.28 -10.90
N ILE A 6 -9.57 -2.26 -11.52
CA ILE A 6 -9.33 -0.85 -11.19
C ILE A 6 -10.66 -0.23 -10.78
N ASN A 7 -10.79 0.07 -9.49
CA ASN A 7 -11.92 0.76 -8.91
C ASN A 7 -11.53 2.22 -8.72
N ALA A 8 -12.10 3.09 -9.55
CA ALA A 8 -11.81 4.52 -9.63
C ALA A 8 -13.08 5.39 -9.65
N THR A 9 -14.23 4.80 -9.31
CA THR A 9 -15.52 5.52 -9.22
C THR A 9 -15.47 6.73 -8.27
N HIS A 10 -14.68 6.65 -7.20
CA HIS A 10 -14.47 7.74 -6.25
C HIS A 10 -13.08 8.36 -6.46
N LYS A 11 -13.02 9.68 -6.67
CA LYS A 11 -11.75 10.37 -6.97
C LYS A 11 -10.85 10.50 -5.73
N GLU A 12 -11.45 10.39 -4.54
CA GLU A 12 -10.77 10.43 -3.25
C GLU A 12 -9.85 9.22 -3.04
N GLU A 13 -10.18 8.08 -3.66
CA GLU A 13 -9.48 6.81 -3.50
C GLU A 13 -9.56 5.95 -4.76
N ILE A 14 -8.40 5.65 -5.35
CA ILE A 14 -8.28 4.69 -6.46
C ILE A 14 -7.70 3.39 -5.90
N ARG A 15 -8.41 2.29 -6.12
CA ARG A 15 -8.00 0.94 -5.70
C ARG A 15 -7.68 0.07 -6.90
N VAL A 16 -6.53 -0.59 -6.87
CA VAL A 16 -6.09 -1.53 -7.90
C VAL A 16 -5.82 -2.89 -7.29
N ALA A 17 -6.52 -3.91 -7.76
CA ALA A 17 -6.39 -5.29 -7.31
C ALA A 17 -5.90 -6.21 -8.43
N ILE A 18 -4.90 -7.04 -8.14
CA ILE A 18 -4.43 -8.10 -9.04
C ILE A 18 -4.98 -9.43 -8.54
N VAL A 19 -5.80 -10.07 -9.37
CA VAL A 19 -6.57 -11.24 -8.99
C VAL A 19 -6.15 -12.42 -9.84
N LYS A 20 -5.69 -13.50 -9.22
CA LYS A 20 -5.37 -14.76 -9.90
C LYS A 20 -6.27 -15.86 -9.38
N ASN A 21 -7.06 -16.48 -10.25
CA ASN A 21 -8.00 -17.56 -9.89
C ASN A 21 -8.93 -17.19 -8.72
N LYS A 22 -9.55 -16.00 -8.79
CA LYS A 22 -10.42 -15.40 -7.76
C LYS A 22 -9.75 -15.09 -6.41
N LYS A 23 -8.43 -15.22 -6.32
CA LYS A 23 -7.66 -14.82 -5.14
C LYS A 23 -6.97 -13.49 -5.38
N LEU A 24 -7.08 -12.59 -4.42
CA LEU A 24 -6.33 -11.34 -4.38
C LEU A 24 -4.86 -11.67 -4.15
N THR A 25 -3.99 -11.17 -5.03
CA THR A 25 -2.54 -11.41 -4.99
C THR A 25 -1.72 -10.14 -4.83
N ASP A 26 -2.29 -8.99 -5.18
CA ASP A 26 -1.69 -7.68 -4.96
C ASP A 26 -2.80 -6.65 -4.80
N LEU A 27 -2.58 -5.65 -3.96
CA LEU A 27 -3.50 -4.56 -3.71
C LEU A 27 -2.69 -3.27 -3.57
N ASN A 28 -2.99 -2.29 -4.42
CA ASN A 28 -2.46 -0.94 -4.29
C ASN A 28 -3.62 0.03 -4.16
N ILE A 29 -3.48 0.99 -3.25
CA ILE A 29 -4.45 2.04 -2.99
C ILE A 29 -3.71 3.37 -3.03
N GLU A 30 -4.29 4.35 -3.70
CA GLU A 30 -3.82 5.72 -3.73
C GLU A 30 -4.97 6.64 -3.34
N THR A 31 -4.73 7.52 -2.37
CA THR A 31 -5.73 8.47 -1.88
C THR A 31 -5.35 9.89 -2.27
N SER A 32 -6.33 10.79 -2.35
CA SER A 32 -6.08 12.21 -2.65
C SER A 32 -5.15 12.89 -1.62
N LEU A 33 -5.16 12.43 -0.37
CA LEU A 33 -4.33 12.96 0.71
C LEU A 33 -2.93 12.34 0.77
N ASN A 34 -2.74 11.17 0.15
CA ASN A 34 -1.47 10.46 0.16
C ASN A 34 -1.13 9.94 -1.24
N GLN A 35 -0.85 10.90 -2.13
CA GLN A 35 -0.30 10.61 -3.44
C GLN A 35 1.16 10.15 -3.30
N LYS A 36 1.50 9.08 -4.02
CA LYS A 36 2.84 8.49 -3.93
C LYS A 36 3.83 9.35 -4.68
N ASN A 37 4.71 10.01 -3.93
CA ASN A 37 5.72 10.92 -4.49
C ASN A 37 6.99 10.20 -4.98
N LYS A 38 7.10 8.89 -4.76
CA LYS A 38 8.22 8.09 -5.26
C LYS A 38 8.33 8.18 -6.78
N GLY A 39 9.51 8.50 -7.29
CA GLY A 39 9.79 8.67 -8.71
C GLY A 39 9.61 10.11 -9.21
N ASN A 40 8.94 10.98 -8.44
CA ASN A 40 8.83 12.40 -8.79
C ASN A 40 10.21 13.06 -8.84
N ILE A 41 10.35 14.01 -9.75
CA ILE A 41 11.59 14.75 -10.00
C ILE A 41 11.35 16.22 -9.70
N TYR A 42 12.21 16.79 -8.87
CA TYR A 42 12.14 18.17 -8.41
C TYR A 42 13.42 18.92 -8.79
N LYS A 43 13.29 20.22 -8.99
CA LYS A 43 14.42 21.14 -8.81
C LYS A 43 14.44 21.49 -7.32
N GLY A 44 15.51 21.11 -6.64
CA GLY A 44 15.72 21.41 -5.23
C GLY A 44 16.92 22.32 -5.01
N LYS A 45 17.01 22.89 -3.80
CA LYS A 45 18.12 23.71 -3.35
C LYS A 45 18.79 23.05 -2.16
N ILE A 46 20.12 22.94 -2.17
CA ILE A 46 20.87 22.42 -1.02
C ILE A 46 20.67 23.37 0.16
N SER A 47 20.03 22.90 1.21
CA SER A 47 19.81 23.66 2.44
C SER A 47 21.06 23.67 3.31
N ARG A 48 21.67 22.49 3.50
CA ARG A 48 22.92 22.32 4.26
C ARG A 48 23.66 21.06 3.83
N VAL A 49 24.97 21.03 4.05
CA VAL A 49 25.83 19.87 3.79
C VAL A 49 26.38 19.35 5.12
N GLU A 50 26.20 18.05 5.38
CA GLU A 50 26.56 17.40 6.65
C GLU A 50 27.65 16.35 6.40
N GLN A 51 28.90 16.73 6.62
CA GLN A 51 30.06 15.87 6.36
C GLN A 51 30.07 14.61 7.24
N SER A 52 29.64 14.71 8.50
CA SER A 52 29.56 13.56 9.42
C SER A 52 28.65 12.44 8.93
N LEU A 53 27.65 12.78 8.12
CA LEU A 53 26.71 11.82 7.52
C LEU A 53 27.09 11.47 6.07
N GLU A 54 28.12 12.13 5.51
CA GLU A 54 28.42 12.15 4.07
C GLU A 54 27.13 12.35 3.24
N ALA A 55 26.36 13.39 3.60
CA ALA A 55 25.06 13.68 3.00
C ALA A 55 24.73 15.18 2.99
N ALA A 56 23.77 15.56 2.15
CA ALA A 56 23.24 16.91 2.05
C ALA A 56 21.72 16.89 2.25
N PHE A 57 21.19 17.95 2.86
CA PHE A 57 19.76 18.17 2.97
C PHE A 57 19.29 19.11 1.87
N VAL A 58 18.22 18.73 1.18
CA VAL A 58 17.70 19.45 0.02
C VAL A 58 16.30 19.96 0.32
N ASP A 59 16.09 21.26 0.18
CA ASP A 59 14.75 21.84 0.07
C ASP A 59 14.23 21.62 -1.36
N TYR A 60 13.19 20.80 -1.48
CA TYR A 60 12.55 20.47 -2.75
C TYR A 60 11.06 20.89 -2.78
N GLY A 61 10.66 21.77 -1.85
CA GLY A 61 9.31 22.35 -1.78
C GLY A 61 8.33 21.62 -0.85
N LYS A 62 8.77 20.54 -0.18
CA LYS A 62 7.99 19.84 0.85
C LYS A 62 8.27 20.40 2.24
N GLU A 63 7.37 20.13 3.18
CA GLU A 63 7.51 20.56 4.59
C GLU A 63 8.82 20.05 5.23
N ARG A 64 9.29 18.88 4.81
CA ARG A 64 10.53 18.28 5.29
C ARG A 64 11.57 18.25 4.20
N GLN A 65 12.80 18.56 4.58
CA GLN A 65 13.95 18.50 3.69
C GLN A 65 14.26 17.04 3.32
N GLY A 66 14.60 16.82 2.06
CA GLY A 66 15.04 15.51 1.57
C GLY A 66 16.49 15.23 1.95
N PHE A 67 16.83 13.96 2.07
CA PHE A 67 18.16 13.47 2.42
C PHE A 67 18.87 12.93 1.17
N LEU A 68 19.95 13.56 0.75
CA LEU A 68 20.77 13.18 -0.40
C LEU A 68 22.15 12.67 0.07
N PRO A 69 22.38 11.35 0.14
CA PRO A 69 23.68 10.80 0.52
C PRO A 69 24.70 10.94 -0.62
N PHE A 70 25.99 11.04 -0.29
CA PHE A 70 27.06 11.28 -1.27
C PHE A 70 27.11 10.24 -2.39
N LYS A 71 26.84 8.97 -2.07
CA LYS A 71 26.78 7.87 -3.05
C LYS A 71 25.72 8.05 -4.14
N GLU A 72 24.72 8.90 -3.89
CA GLU A 72 23.61 9.20 -4.80
C GLU A 72 23.82 10.56 -5.53
N VAL A 73 25.03 11.14 -5.41
CA VAL A 73 25.44 12.35 -6.14
C VAL A 73 26.11 11.93 -7.46
N ALA A 74 25.59 12.46 -8.57
CA ALA A 74 26.06 12.16 -9.91
C ALA A 74 27.44 12.77 -10.14
N GLU A 75 28.32 12.01 -10.81
CA GLU A 75 29.70 12.43 -11.11
C GLU A 75 29.75 13.72 -11.92
N SER A 76 28.72 14.01 -12.73
CA SER A 76 28.59 15.26 -13.48
C SER A 76 28.55 16.50 -12.58
N LEU A 77 28.14 16.37 -11.31
CA LEU A 77 28.10 17.48 -10.35
C LEU A 77 29.45 17.74 -9.68
N TYR A 78 30.46 16.89 -9.90
CA TYR A 78 31.74 17.01 -9.23
C TYR A 78 32.50 18.25 -9.72
N ASN A 79 32.23 18.76 -10.93
CA ASN A 79 32.76 20.05 -11.43
C ASN A 79 34.27 20.27 -11.22
N GLY A 80 35.08 19.20 -11.32
CA GLY A 80 36.53 19.27 -11.07
C GLY A 80 36.91 19.46 -9.60
N ALA A 81 36.03 19.12 -8.67
CA ALA A 81 36.26 19.12 -7.23
C ALA A 81 37.56 18.38 -6.89
N LYS A 82 38.36 19.00 -6.03
CA LYS A 82 39.59 18.41 -5.50
C LYS A 82 39.34 17.98 -4.07
N ALA A 83 39.73 16.76 -3.75
CA ALA A 83 39.69 16.28 -2.38
C ALA A 83 40.58 17.18 -1.50
N LYS A 84 40.03 17.67 -0.39
CA LYS A 84 40.83 18.34 0.65
C LYS A 84 41.59 17.35 1.55
N GLY A 85 41.25 16.06 1.47
CA GLY A 85 41.91 14.96 2.17
C GLY A 85 42.19 13.76 1.25
N GLU A 86 42.28 12.55 1.81
CA GLU A 86 42.60 11.33 1.03
C GLU A 86 41.51 10.92 0.03
N LYS A 87 40.25 11.30 0.28
CA LYS A 87 39.10 11.00 -0.56
C LYS A 87 38.23 12.24 -0.73
N LEU A 88 37.53 12.31 -1.87
CA LEU A 88 36.48 13.31 -2.08
C LEU A 88 35.38 13.11 -1.05
N THR A 89 34.97 14.21 -0.43
CA THR A 89 33.84 14.26 0.50
C THR A 89 32.70 15.04 -0.11
N ILE A 90 31.49 14.87 0.42
CA ILE A 90 30.33 15.62 -0.10
C ILE A 90 30.51 17.15 -0.02
N SER A 91 31.23 17.65 1.00
CA SER A 91 31.55 19.07 1.20
C SER A 91 32.50 19.63 0.14
N ASP A 92 33.24 18.77 -0.56
CA ASP A 92 34.09 19.18 -1.69
C ASP A 92 33.27 19.35 -2.97
N VAL A 93 32.13 18.66 -3.08
CA VAL A 93 31.32 18.54 -4.30
C VAL A 93 30.10 19.47 -4.28
N LEU A 94 29.38 19.53 -3.16
CA LEU A 94 28.13 20.29 -3.02
C LEU A 94 28.30 21.50 -2.11
N LYS A 95 27.56 22.57 -2.40
CA LYS A 95 27.54 23.80 -1.61
C LYS A 95 26.14 24.18 -1.19
N GLU A 96 26.02 24.83 -0.04
CA GLU A 96 24.75 25.41 0.40
C GLU A 96 24.24 26.43 -0.62
N GLY A 97 22.94 26.39 -0.87
CA GLY A 97 22.25 27.21 -1.84
C GLY A 97 22.37 26.75 -3.31
N GLN A 98 23.16 25.72 -3.60
CA GLN A 98 23.26 25.15 -4.94
C GLN A 98 21.92 24.51 -5.36
N GLU A 99 21.46 24.83 -6.57
CA GLU A 99 20.28 24.19 -7.16
C GLU A 99 20.66 22.89 -7.88
N ILE A 100 19.89 21.84 -7.66
CA ILE A 100 20.12 20.51 -8.25
C ILE A 100 18.80 19.84 -8.64
N ILE A 101 18.85 18.95 -9.64
CA ILE A 101 17.73 18.07 -9.97
C ILE A 101 17.83 16.83 -9.08
N VAL A 102 16.74 16.48 -8.41
CA VAL A 102 16.66 15.33 -7.51
C VAL A 102 15.42 14.51 -7.82
N GLN A 103 15.55 13.19 -7.74
CA GLN A 103 14.44 12.25 -7.78
C GLN A 103 14.20 11.66 -6.40
N VAL A 104 12.93 11.50 -6.03
CA VAL A 104 12.53 10.80 -4.81
C VAL A 104 12.71 9.30 -5.00
N GLU A 105 13.73 8.72 -4.34
CA GLU A 105 13.98 7.28 -4.33
C GLU A 105 13.07 6.57 -3.31
N LYS A 106 12.91 7.18 -2.12
CA LYS A 106 12.07 6.68 -1.03
C LYS A 106 11.28 7.83 -0.43
N GLU A 107 10.01 7.56 -0.16
CA GLU A 107 9.08 8.53 0.42
C GLU A 107 9.48 8.92 1.85
N GLU A 108 8.91 10.04 2.31
CA GLU A 108 9.05 10.46 3.70
C GLU A 108 8.49 9.40 4.65
N ARG A 109 9.15 9.22 5.80
CA ARG A 109 8.74 8.21 6.77
C ARG A 109 8.87 8.72 8.19
N GLY A 110 7.76 8.71 8.93
CA GLY A 110 7.77 9.00 10.37
C GLY A 110 8.26 10.43 10.62
N ASN A 111 9.52 10.58 11.04
CA ASN A 111 10.21 11.88 11.20
C ASN A 111 11.35 12.12 10.19
N LYS A 112 11.60 11.16 9.29
CA LYS A 112 12.65 11.24 8.27
C LYS A 112 12.08 11.83 6.98
N GLY A 113 12.80 12.79 6.41
CA GLY A 113 12.52 13.29 5.06
C GLY A 113 12.76 12.23 3.98
N ALA A 114 12.34 12.54 2.76
CA ALA A 114 12.45 11.63 1.62
C ALA A 114 13.92 11.33 1.30
N ALA A 115 14.23 10.11 0.89
CA ALA A 115 15.55 9.80 0.35
C ALA A 115 15.61 10.23 -1.11
N LEU A 116 16.62 11.04 -1.44
CA LEU A 116 16.79 11.64 -2.76
C LEU A 116 17.99 11.03 -3.47
N SER A 117 17.93 11.02 -4.79
CA SER A 117 19.07 10.73 -5.65
C SER A 117 19.15 11.75 -6.77
N THR A 118 20.37 12.10 -7.17
CA THR A 118 20.58 12.87 -8.41
C THR A 118 20.68 11.95 -9.61
N TYR A 119 20.83 10.64 -9.43
CA TYR A 119 20.72 9.66 -10.52
C TYR A 119 19.24 9.47 -10.89
N ILE A 120 18.84 10.04 -12.02
CA ILE A 120 17.45 10.07 -12.43
C ILE A 120 17.12 8.77 -13.15
N ASN A 121 16.11 8.05 -12.67
CA ASN A 121 15.63 6.82 -13.29
C ASN A 121 14.27 7.07 -13.94
N LEU A 122 14.22 6.99 -15.28
CA LEU A 122 12.99 7.14 -16.06
C LEU A 122 12.49 5.75 -16.45
N ALA A 123 11.35 5.36 -15.88
CA ALA A 123 10.81 4.01 -16.01
C ALA A 123 9.82 3.89 -17.19
N GLY A 124 10.21 3.14 -18.21
CA GLY A 124 9.35 2.67 -19.29
C GLY A 124 8.67 1.33 -18.96
N ALA A 125 7.90 0.82 -19.92
CA ALA A 125 7.29 -0.50 -19.87
C ALA A 125 8.33 -1.62 -19.98
N TYR A 126 9.34 -1.47 -20.84
CA TYR A 126 10.31 -2.52 -21.12
C TYR A 126 11.66 -2.30 -20.46
N MET A 127 12.04 -1.05 -20.18
CA MET A 127 13.31 -0.70 -19.56
C MET A 127 13.22 0.47 -18.58
N ILE A 128 14.34 0.72 -17.91
CA ILE A 128 14.60 1.93 -17.13
C ILE A 128 15.83 2.58 -17.77
N VAL A 129 15.73 3.86 -18.12
CA VAL A 129 16.86 4.65 -18.61
C VAL A 129 17.35 5.55 -17.48
N THR A 130 18.66 5.53 -17.24
CA THR A 130 19.34 6.42 -16.29
C THR A 130 20.24 7.38 -17.07
N PRO A 131 19.74 8.56 -17.50
CA PRO A 131 20.42 9.35 -18.52
C PRO A 131 21.69 10.07 -18.02
N ASN A 132 21.94 10.06 -16.72
CA ASN A 132 23.12 10.66 -16.09
C ASN A 132 23.97 9.65 -15.30
N ASN A 133 23.90 8.38 -15.67
CA ASN A 133 24.75 7.33 -15.11
C ASN A 133 25.07 6.23 -16.12
N SER A 134 26.22 6.34 -16.79
CA SER A 134 26.73 5.32 -17.72
C SER A 134 27.12 4.00 -17.06
N LYS A 135 27.17 3.91 -15.72
CA LYS A 135 27.46 2.66 -15.01
C LYS A 135 26.19 1.83 -14.78
N SER A 136 25.00 2.43 -14.97
CA SER A 136 23.71 1.79 -14.77
C SER A 136 23.34 0.89 -15.97
N HIS A 137 23.98 -0.27 -16.09
CA HIS A 137 23.67 -1.24 -17.15
C HIS A 137 23.23 -2.59 -16.59
N GLY A 138 22.09 -3.11 -17.05
CA GLY A 138 21.59 -4.38 -16.53
C GLY A 138 20.46 -5.04 -17.31
N ILE A 139 20.22 -6.30 -16.97
CA ILE A 139 19.05 -7.07 -17.40
C ILE A 139 18.42 -7.65 -16.13
N SER A 140 17.09 -7.55 -16.01
CA SER A 140 16.29 -8.08 -14.91
C SER A 140 16.70 -9.50 -14.52
N ARG A 141 16.76 -9.76 -13.21
CA ARG A 141 17.12 -11.06 -12.64
C ARG A 141 16.07 -12.15 -12.90
N GLN A 142 14.84 -11.75 -13.24
CA GLN A 142 13.73 -12.66 -13.50
C GLN A 142 13.75 -13.23 -14.94
N ILE A 143 14.61 -12.72 -15.81
CA ILE A 143 14.73 -13.19 -17.20
C ILE A 143 15.60 -14.45 -17.24
N THR A 144 15.19 -15.43 -18.05
CA THR A 144 15.90 -16.70 -18.19
C THR A 144 17.28 -16.52 -18.86
N THR A 145 18.20 -17.45 -18.60
CA THR A 145 19.59 -17.36 -19.10
C THR A 145 19.67 -17.32 -20.64
N THR A 146 18.80 -18.06 -21.32
CA THR A 146 18.74 -18.11 -22.80
C THR A 146 18.27 -16.78 -23.39
N GLU A 147 17.17 -16.23 -22.88
CA GLU A 147 16.66 -14.91 -23.28
C GLU A 147 17.69 -13.80 -23.01
N ARG A 148 18.40 -13.91 -21.88
CA ARG A 148 19.44 -12.93 -21.49
C ARG A 148 20.58 -12.83 -22.51
N GLN A 149 20.97 -13.95 -23.14
CA GLN A 149 21.99 -13.92 -24.19
C GLN A 149 21.49 -13.17 -25.43
N SER A 150 20.25 -13.42 -25.85
CA SER A 150 19.65 -12.71 -26.99
C SER A 150 19.53 -11.20 -26.75
N LEU A 151 19.10 -10.81 -25.54
CA LEU A 151 18.98 -9.41 -25.15
C LEU A 151 20.33 -8.69 -25.11
N LYS A 152 21.41 -9.37 -24.66
CA LYS A 152 22.75 -8.78 -24.68
C LYS A 152 23.20 -8.37 -26.09
N GLU A 153 22.86 -9.16 -27.10
CA GLU A 153 23.19 -8.84 -28.50
C GLU A 153 22.33 -7.71 -29.06
N ILE A 154 21.07 -7.59 -28.60
CA ILE A 154 20.19 -6.48 -28.98
C ILE A 154 20.64 -5.18 -28.31
N ILE A 155 20.98 -5.21 -27.01
CA ILE A 155 21.42 -4.03 -26.24
C ILE A 155 22.63 -3.35 -26.90
N LYS A 156 23.59 -4.13 -27.43
CA LYS A 156 24.76 -3.57 -28.14
C LYS A 156 24.41 -2.74 -29.38
N LYS A 157 23.21 -2.94 -29.95
CA LYS A 157 22.73 -2.25 -31.15
C LYS A 157 21.84 -1.05 -30.81
N ILE A 158 21.43 -0.91 -29.55
CA ILE A 158 20.63 0.23 -29.09
C ILE A 158 21.54 1.45 -29.06
N VAL A 159 21.08 2.53 -29.69
CA VAL A 159 21.74 3.84 -29.63
C VAL A 159 21.27 4.54 -28.37
N LEU A 160 22.19 4.73 -27.42
CA LEU A 160 21.95 5.45 -26.18
C LEU A 160 22.54 6.86 -26.23
N PRO A 161 21.91 7.85 -25.57
CA PRO A 161 22.55 9.14 -25.36
C PRO A 161 23.83 9.01 -24.53
N ASP A 162 24.75 9.96 -24.70
CA ASP A 162 26.00 10.01 -23.93
C ASP A 162 25.74 10.02 -22.42
N ASN A 163 26.64 9.37 -21.67
CA ASN A 163 26.56 9.24 -20.21
C ASN A 163 25.28 8.58 -19.67
N SER A 164 24.51 7.90 -20.53
CA SER A 164 23.31 7.18 -20.14
C SER A 164 23.56 5.70 -19.87
N GLY A 165 22.78 5.13 -18.96
CA GLY A 165 22.67 3.71 -18.73
C GLY A 165 21.24 3.20 -18.97
N LEU A 166 21.09 1.88 -19.16
CA LEU A 166 19.78 1.24 -19.23
C LEU A 166 19.72 -0.08 -18.44
N ILE A 167 18.54 -0.37 -17.92
CA ILE A 167 18.21 -1.66 -17.31
C ILE A 167 16.97 -2.24 -17.99
N ILE A 168 17.13 -3.38 -18.69
CA ILE A 168 15.98 -4.09 -19.28
C ILE A 168 15.15 -4.76 -18.19
N ARG A 169 13.85 -4.46 -18.16
CA ARG A 169 12.83 -5.06 -17.28
C ARG A 169 12.36 -6.40 -17.83
N THR A 170 11.70 -7.20 -16.99
CA THR A 170 11.15 -8.51 -17.37
C THR A 170 10.23 -8.44 -18.61
N ALA A 171 9.45 -7.36 -18.75
CA ALA A 171 8.57 -7.13 -19.90
C ALA A 171 9.29 -6.82 -21.22
N GLY A 172 10.57 -6.43 -21.16
CA GLY A 172 11.40 -6.23 -22.35
C GLY A 172 11.93 -7.53 -22.94
N SER A 173 11.72 -8.68 -22.29
CA SER A 173 12.10 -9.97 -22.86
C SER A 173 11.28 -10.27 -24.13
N GLY A 174 11.95 -10.73 -25.19
CA GLY A 174 11.34 -11.07 -26.47
C GLY A 174 10.95 -9.87 -27.36
N LYS A 175 11.29 -8.64 -26.95
CA LYS A 175 11.05 -7.42 -27.73
C LYS A 175 12.08 -7.20 -28.83
N SER A 176 11.65 -6.60 -29.94
CA SER A 176 12.54 -6.31 -31.06
C SER A 176 13.44 -5.10 -30.77
N LEU A 177 14.51 -4.95 -31.56
CA LEU A 177 15.40 -3.79 -31.45
C LEU A 177 14.63 -2.48 -31.66
N GLU A 178 13.70 -2.45 -32.60
CA GLU A 178 12.90 -1.27 -32.92
C GLU A 178 11.97 -0.86 -31.78
N GLU A 179 11.33 -1.85 -31.12
CA GLU A 179 10.48 -1.60 -29.95
C GLU A 179 11.29 -1.05 -28.77
N LEU A 180 12.48 -1.60 -28.53
CA LEU A 180 13.37 -1.16 -27.46
C LEU A 180 13.98 0.22 -27.76
N GLN A 181 14.44 0.46 -28.99
CA GLN A 181 14.99 1.75 -29.40
C GLN A 181 13.94 2.87 -29.29
N TRP A 182 12.71 2.61 -29.72
CA TRP A 182 11.61 3.57 -29.60
C TRP A 182 11.38 4.01 -28.14
N GLU A 183 11.47 3.09 -27.18
CA GLU A 183 11.32 3.44 -25.77
C GLU A 183 12.54 4.20 -25.24
N VAL A 184 13.77 3.90 -25.69
CA VAL A 184 14.95 4.72 -25.38
C VAL A 184 14.78 6.15 -25.89
N ASP A 185 14.34 6.31 -27.13
CA ASP A 185 14.18 7.63 -27.75
C ASP A 185 13.14 8.46 -26.97
N TYR A 186 11.99 7.85 -26.65
CA TYR A 186 10.96 8.48 -25.83
C TYR A 186 11.47 8.92 -24.45
N LEU A 187 12.16 8.04 -23.72
CA LEU A 187 12.68 8.37 -22.38
C LEU A 187 13.79 9.42 -22.46
N SER A 188 14.56 9.43 -23.55
CA SER A 188 15.60 10.44 -23.81
C SER A 188 14.99 11.82 -24.08
N ASP A 189 13.88 11.89 -24.81
CA ASP A 189 13.15 13.14 -25.06
C ASP A 189 12.46 13.68 -23.79
N LEU A 190 11.95 12.78 -22.94
CA LEU A 190 11.47 13.16 -21.61
C LEU A 190 12.62 13.78 -20.77
N TRP A 191 13.81 13.17 -20.79
CA TRP A 191 14.97 13.73 -20.10
C TRP A 191 15.38 15.12 -20.62
N LYS A 192 15.42 15.32 -21.94
CA LYS A 192 15.67 16.64 -22.54
C LYS A 192 14.65 17.68 -22.06
N SER A 193 13.39 17.29 -21.96
CA SER A 193 12.31 18.17 -21.49
C SER A 193 12.51 18.55 -20.01
N ILE A 194 12.87 17.58 -19.16
CA ILE A 194 13.21 17.79 -17.74
C ILE A 194 14.33 18.82 -17.60
N ASN A 195 15.44 18.66 -18.32
CA ASN A 195 16.56 19.60 -18.28
C ASN A 195 16.14 21.00 -18.74
N THR A 196 15.46 21.09 -19.89
CA THR A 196 15.01 22.38 -20.46
C THR A 196 14.13 23.18 -19.50
N VAL A 197 13.22 22.52 -18.79
CA VAL A 197 12.35 23.17 -17.81
C VAL A 197 13.12 23.53 -16.54
N SER A 198 14.04 22.67 -16.12
CA SER A 198 14.88 22.91 -14.94
C SER A 198 15.80 24.15 -15.07
N GLU A 199 16.15 24.54 -16.30
CA GLU A 199 16.97 25.73 -16.58
C GLU A 199 16.14 27.03 -16.59
N LYS A 200 14.84 26.94 -16.89
CA LYS A 200 13.96 28.10 -17.09
C LYS A 200 13.34 28.64 -15.79
N ARG A 201 13.26 27.82 -14.74
CA ARG A 201 12.59 28.14 -13.47
C ARG A 201 13.52 27.86 -12.30
N SER A 202 13.54 28.76 -11.30
CA SER A 202 14.34 28.61 -10.08
C SER A 202 13.73 27.61 -9.11
N ALA A 203 14.57 26.96 -8.30
CA ALA A 203 14.14 26.05 -7.24
C ALA A 203 13.38 26.78 -6.10
N PRO A 204 12.56 26.09 -5.30
CA PRO A 204 12.13 24.69 -5.46
C PRO A 204 10.82 24.54 -6.26
N PHE A 205 10.72 23.50 -7.09
CA PHE A 205 9.45 23.13 -7.75
C PHE A 205 9.45 21.69 -8.30
N LEU A 206 8.25 21.13 -8.48
CA LEU A 206 8.01 19.85 -9.13
C LEU A 206 8.23 19.95 -10.64
N ILE A 207 9.22 19.24 -11.18
CA ILE A 207 9.50 19.20 -12.62
C ILE A 207 8.62 18.15 -13.29
N TYR A 208 8.64 16.93 -12.78
CA TYR A 208 7.94 15.77 -13.32
C TYR A 208 7.28 14.98 -12.20
N GLN A 209 6.00 14.67 -12.38
CA GLN A 209 5.24 13.79 -11.52
C GLN A 209 5.22 12.39 -12.14
N GLU A 210 5.58 11.37 -11.36
CA GLU A 210 5.51 9.98 -11.80
C GLU A 210 4.05 9.60 -12.14
N SER A 211 3.89 8.63 -13.04
CA SER A 211 2.57 8.21 -13.50
C SER A 211 1.68 7.75 -12.35
N ASP A 212 0.37 8.01 -12.49
CA ASP A 212 -0.66 7.58 -11.53
C ASP A 212 -0.66 6.05 -11.32
N ILE A 213 -1.32 5.60 -10.25
CA ILE A 213 -1.44 4.18 -9.93
C ILE A 213 -1.96 3.30 -11.08
N VAL A 214 -2.83 3.81 -11.96
CA VAL A 214 -3.41 3.06 -13.08
C VAL A 214 -2.37 2.81 -14.15
N ILE A 215 -1.74 3.86 -14.65
CA ILE A 215 -0.69 3.78 -15.66
C ILE A 215 0.52 2.99 -15.13
N ARG A 216 0.90 3.22 -13.88
CA ARG A 216 1.95 2.45 -13.18
C ARG A 216 1.61 0.97 -13.12
N THR A 217 0.37 0.63 -12.80
CA THR A 217 -0.09 -0.76 -12.77
C THR A 217 -0.03 -1.39 -14.16
N LEU A 218 -0.52 -0.70 -15.20
CA LEU A 218 -0.50 -1.21 -16.56
C LEU A 218 0.95 -1.45 -17.03
N ARG A 219 1.84 -0.48 -16.78
CA ARG A 219 3.28 -0.61 -17.08
C ARG A 219 3.90 -1.82 -16.37
N ASP A 220 3.61 -1.99 -15.09
CA ASP A 220 4.32 -2.92 -14.22
C ASP A 220 3.71 -4.34 -14.19
N TYR A 221 2.41 -4.50 -14.48
CA TYR A 221 1.68 -5.76 -14.33
C TYR A 221 0.92 -6.24 -15.57
N LEU A 222 0.67 -5.41 -16.59
CA LEU A 222 0.01 -5.90 -17.80
C LEU A 222 0.98 -6.79 -18.59
N ARG A 223 0.72 -8.10 -18.58
CA ARG A 223 1.59 -9.13 -19.16
C ARG A 223 0.79 -10.12 -19.98
N ALA A 224 1.49 -11.01 -20.69
CA ALA A 224 0.88 -12.01 -21.56
C ALA A 224 -0.11 -12.93 -20.81
N ASP A 225 0.13 -13.19 -19.53
CA ASP A 225 -0.72 -14.00 -18.63
C ASP A 225 -1.90 -13.23 -18.02
N THR A 226 -2.09 -11.95 -18.32
CA THR A 226 -3.22 -11.14 -17.85
C THR A 226 -4.42 -11.30 -18.79
N ASP A 227 -5.53 -11.89 -18.37
CA ASP A 227 -6.68 -12.15 -19.25
C ASP A 227 -7.48 -10.88 -19.56
N SER A 228 -7.63 -9.99 -18.57
CA SER A 228 -8.31 -8.70 -18.76
C SER A 228 -7.92 -7.67 -17.70
N VAL A 229 -8.02 -6.40 -18.09
CA VAL A 229 -8.02 -5.25 -17.19
C VAL A 229 -9.44 -4.71 -17.19
N ILE A 230 -10.06 -4.62 -16.02
CA ILE A 230 -11.46 -4.19 -15.87
C ILE A 230 -11.47 -2.89 -15.07
N ILE A 231 -12.06 -1.85 -15.63
CA ILE A 231 -12.04 -0.48 -15.10
C ILE A 231 -13.48 0.02 -14.99
N ASP A 232 -13.86 0.58 -13.84
CA ASP A 232 -15.24 1.00 -13.55
C ASP A 232 -15.51 2.51 -13.65
N ASP A 233 -14.50 3.29 -14.04
CA ASP A 233 -14.64 4.71 -14.35
C ASP A 233 -14.30 4.99 -15.82
N LEU A 234 -15.11 5.83 -16.47
CA LEU A 234 -15.03 6.08 -17.91
C LEU A 234 -13.80 6.91 -18.29
N GLU A 235 -13.49 7.94 -17.50
CA GLU A 235 -12.33 8.81 -17.71
C GLU A 235 -11.04 7.98 -17.58
N THR A 236 -10.94 7.22 -16.50
CA THR A 236 -9.84 6.29 -16.23
C THR A 236 -9.71 5.22 -17.32
N PHE A 237 -10.83 4.66 -17.78
CA PHE A 237 -10.83 3.67 -18.87
C PHE A 237 -10.29 4.25 -20.18
N GLN A 238 -10.68 5.47 -20.54
CA GLN A 238 -10.20 6.15 -21.74
C GLN A 238 -8.70 6.42 -21.67
N ASN A 239 -8.22 6.95 -20.54
CA ASN A 239 -6.79 7.23 -20.30
C ASN A 239 -5.96 5.93 -20.35
N ALA A 240 -6.43 4.87 -19.70
CA ALA A 240 -5.78 3.56 -19.74
C ALA A 240 -5.71 2.98 -21.16
N LYS A 241 -6.82 3.05 -21.92
CA LYS A 241 -6.89 2.57 -23.30
C LYS A 241 -5.97 3.36 -24.21
N GLU A 242 -5.91 4.68 -24.02
CA GLU A 242 -4.97 5.54 -24.74
C GLU A 242 -3.54 5.10 -24.47
N PHE A 243 -3.10 5.05 -23.21
CA PHE A 243 -1.75 4.63 -22.84
C PHE A 243 -1.36 3.26 -23.43
N VAL A 244 -2.24 2.26 -23.28
CA VAL A 244 -2.02 0.92 -23.84
C VAL A 244 -1.93 0.96 -25.36
N SER A 245 -2.70 1.82 -26.05
CA SER A 245 -2.61 1.95 -27.51
C SER A 245 -1.26 2.49 -28.00
N PHE A 246 -0.58 3.31 -27.20
CA PHE A 246 0.72 3.89 -27.53
C PHE A 246 1.87 2.95 -27.17
N VAL A 247 1.82 2.33 -25.99
CA VAL A 247 2.96 1.59 -25.41
C VAL A 247 2.83 0.07 -25.57
N LEU A 248 1.61 -0.46 -25.46
CA LEU A 248 1.32 -1.90 -25.37
C LEU A 248 0.15 -2.31 -26.29
N PRO A 249 0.18 -1.98 -27.60
CA PRO A 249 -0.99 -2.09 -28.48
C PRO A 249 -1.54 -3.51 -28.63
N HIS A 250 -0.69 -4.53 -28.40
CA HIS A 250 -1.08 -5.95 -28.44
C HIS A 250 -2.02 -6.38 -27.31
N TYR A 251 -2.18 -5.56 -26.27
CA TYR A 251 -3.06 -5.84 -25.12
C TYR A 251 -4.32 -4.96 -25.11
N LEU A 252 -4.56 -4.17 -26.16
CA LEU A 252 -5.68 -3.22 -26.22
C LEU A 252 -7.05 -3.91 -26.05
N ASP A 253 -7.21 -5.11 -26.60
CA ASP A 253 -8.42 -5.93 -26.52
C ASP A 253 -8.73 -6.45 -25.12
N ARG A 254 -7.73 -6.42 -24.22
CA ARG A 254 -7.85 -6.88 -22.83
C ARG A 254 -8.43 -5.80 -21.92
N ILE A 255 -8.43 -4.53 -22.34
CA ILE A 255 -8.92 -3.39 -21.56
C ILE A 255 -10.44 -3.32 -21.72
N LYS A 256 -11.17 -3.51 -20.62
CA LYS A 256 -12.64 -3.59 -20.58
C LYS A 256 -13.19 -2.56 -19.60
N PHE A 257 -14.28 -1.91 -20.01
CA PHE A 257 -15.07 -1.06 -19.14
C PHE A 257 -16.11 -1.90 -18.40
N PHE A 258 -16.34 -1.58 -17.13
CA PHE A 258 -17.36 -2.19 -16.29
C PHE A 258 -18.38 -1.12 -15.89
N ASP A 259 -19.65 -1.39 -16.18
CA ASP A 259 -20.74 -0.53 -15.75
C ASP A 259 -21.09 -0.82 -14.28
N VAL A 260 -21.03 0.21 -13.45
CA VAL A 260 -21.25 0.16 -12.00
C VAL A 260 -22.73 0.27 -11.61
N SER A 261 -23.64 0.33 -12.58
CA SER A 261 -25.08 0.58 -12.38
C SER A 261 -25.77 -0.40 -11.43
N GLU A 262 -25.40 -1.68 -11.40
CA GLU A 262 -26.02 -2.69 -10.53
C GLU A 262 -25.16 -3.08 -9.32
N HIS A 263 -23.85 -3.23 -9.50
CA HIS A 263 -22.93 -3.73 -8.48
C HIS A 263 -21.58 -3.01 -8.58
N SER A 264 -20.86 -2.85 -7.46
CA SER A 264 -19.46 -2.39 -7.53
C SER A 264 -18.56 -3.47 -8.15
N LEU A 265 -17.49 -3.03 -8.83
CA LEU A 265 -16.57 -3.93 -9.54
C LEU A 265 -16.01 -5.03 -8.63
N PHE A 266 -15.53 -4.66 -7.44
CA PHE A 266 -14.89 -5.60 -6.51
C PHE A 266 -15.90 -6.60 -5.91
N ASN A 267 -17.15 -6.18 -5.68
CA ASN A 267 -18.21 -7.09 -5.25
C ASN A 267 -18.59 -8.06 -6.36
N HIS A 268 -18.80 -7.56 -7.59
CA HIS A 268 -19.11 -8.40 -8.75
C HIS A 268 -18.01 -9.45 -9.01
N MET A 269 -16.75 -9.07 -8.80
CA MET A 269 -15.60 -9.97 -8.96
C MET A 269 -15.33 -10.85 -7.73
N GLY A 270 -16.07 -10.68 -6.63
CA GLY A 270 -15.95 -11.50 -5.41
C GLY A 270 -14.66 -11.26 -4.62
N VAL A 271 -14.07 -10.06 -4.71
CA VAL A 271 -12.79 -9.73 -4.05
C VAL A 271 -12.91 -8.73 -2.92
N GLU A 272 -14.03 -8.03 -2.77
CA GLU A 272 -14.22 -7.00 -1.73
C GLU A 272 -13.94 -7.53 -0.31
N ALA A 273 -14.36 -8.76 0.01
CA ALA A 273 -14.10 -9.37 1.31
C ALA A 273 -12.60 -9.59 1.58
N GLN A 274 -11.82 -9.94 0.55
CA GLN A 274 -10.37 -10.10 0.63
C GLN A 274 -9.67 -8.74 0.73
N VAL A 275 -10.19 -7.72 0.06
CA VAL A 275 -9.69 -6.34 0.19
C VAL A 275 -9.93 -5.83 1.61
N LYS A 276 -11.13 -6.03 2.16
CA LYS A 276 -11.47 -5.64 3.52
C LYS A 276 -10.57 -6.32 4.57
N SER A 277 -10.19 -7.58 4.37
CA SER A 277 -9.33 -8.29 5.32
C SER A 277 -7.93 -7.71 5.43
N VAL A 278 -7.43 -6.97 4.42
CA VAL A 278 -6.13 -6.28 4.46
C VAL A 278 -6.09 -5.22 5.56
N PHE A 279 -7.22 -4.59 5.88
CA PHE A 279 -7.31 -3.55 6.92
C PHE A 279 -7.61 -4.10 8.31
N ASN A 280 -8.08 -5.34 8.40
CA ASN A 280 -8.41 -5.91 9.69
C ASN A 280 -7.13 -6.21 10.47
N ARG A 281 -7.14 -5.93 11.78
CA ARG A 281 -6.11 -6.42 12.70
C ARG A 281 -6.01 -7.94 12.72
N GLU A 282 -7.15 -8.62 12.57
CA GLU A 282 -7.26 -10.08 12.63
C GLU A 282 -7.69 -10.67 11.27
N VAL A 283 -7.05 -11.77 10.88
CA VAL A 283 -7.35 -12.53 9.66
C VAL A 283 -7.71 -13.96 10.03
N SER A 284 -8.94 -14.37 9.69
CA SER A 284 -9.41 -15.74 9.93
C SER A 284 -8.86 -16.72 8.89
N LEU A 285 -8.37 -17.85 9.37
CA LEU A 285 -7.95 -19.01 8.58
C LEU A 285 -9.12 -19.96 8.33
N ARG A 286 -8.96 -20.89 7.38
CA ARG A 286 -10.00 -21.88 7.04
C ARG A 286 -10.21 -22.89 8.16
N THR A 287 -9.15 -23.16 8.91
CA THR A 287 -9.16 -23.95 10.16
C THR A 287 -9.95 -23.28 11.29
N GLY A 288 -10.31 -21.99 11.13
CA GLY A 288 -10.98 -21.18 12.16
C GLY A 288 -10.01 -20.41 13.05
N ALA A 289 -8.72 -20.74 13.04
CA ALA A 289 -7.67 -19.99 13.71
C ALA A 289 -7.59 -18.54 13.18
N THR A 290 -6.98 -17.66 13.95
CA THR A 290 -6.87 -16.23 13.62
C THR A 290 -5.43 -15.76 13.73
N ILE A 291 -4.96 -15.07 12.68
CA ILE A 291 -3.67 -14.38 12.69
C ILE A 291 -3.90 -12.93 13.09
N VAL A 292 -3.11 -12.42 14.01
CA VAL A 292 -3.19 -11.07 14.54
C VAL A 292 -1.95 -10.29 14.10
N PHE A 293 -2.13 -9.11 13.52
CA PHE A 293 -1.03 -8.25 13.06
C PHE A 293 -0.97 -6.99 13.93
N ASP A 294 0.13 -6.82 14.66
CA ASP A 294 0.39 -5.63 15.48
C ASP A 294 1.64 -4.90 15.00
N THR A 295 1.46 -3.65 14.54
CA THR A 295 2.57 -2.81 14.09
C THR A 295 3.09 -1.96 15.24
N THR A 296 4.40 -2.01 15.49
CA THR A 296 5.10 -1.18 16.48
C THR A 296 5.98 -0.15 15.78
N GLU A 297 6.70 0.66 16.56
CA GLU A 297 7.67 1.63 16.02
C GLU A 297 8.80 0.95 15.20
N ALA A 298 9.32 -0.18 15.71
CA ALA A 298 10.51 -0.81 15.15
C ALA A 298 10.22 -2.02 14.25
N LEU A 299 9.17 -2.79 14.57
CA LEU A 299 8.86 -4.07 13.94
C LEU A 299 7.36 -4.33 13.85
N THR A 300 6.97 -5.33 13.06
CA THR A 300 5.60 -5.87 13.05
C THR A 300 5.60 -7.22 13.76
N ALA A 301 4.78 -7.34 14.80
CA ALA A 301 4.56 -8.59 15.51
C ALA A 301 3.32 -9.30 14.93
N ILE A 302 3.44 -10.61 14.74
CA ILE A 302 2.36 -11.45 14.23
C ILE A 302 2.14 -12.59 15.22
N ASP A 303 0.91 -12.75 15.69
CA ASP A 303 0.50 -13.79 16.63
C ASP A 303 -0.53 -14.73 15.98
N ILE A 304 -0.49 -16.02 16.31
CA ILE A 304 -1.36 -17.05 15.75
C ILE A 304 -2.18 -17.69 16.87
N ASN A 305 -3.45 -17.31 16.93
CA ASN A 305 -4.41 -17.87 17.87
C ASN A 305 -5.12 -19.07 17.24
N SER A 306 -4.92 -20.26 17.80
CA SER A 306 -5.76 -21.40 17.44
C SER A 306 -7.21 -21.14 17.87
N ALA A 307 -8.18 -21.41 16.99
CA ALA A 307 -9.57 -21.45 17.42
C ALA A 307 -9.76 -22.54 18.49
N ARG A 308 -10.88 -22.50 19.22
CA ARG A 308 -11.36 -23.52 20.18
C ARG A 308 -11.56 -24.92 19.54
N ALA A 309 -10.54 -25.48 18.91
CA ALA A 309 -10.48 -26.81 18.33
C ALA A 309 -9.77 -27.77 19.30
N THR A 310 -9.97 -27.59 20.61
CA THR A 310 -9.47 -28.49 21.66
C THR A 310 -10.33 -29.75 21.83
N LYS A 311 -11.13 -30.12 20.83
CA LYS A 311 -12.00 -31.31 20.87
C LYS A 311 -11.40 -32.55 20.16
N GLY A 312 -10.20 -32.44 19.57
CA GLY A 312 -9.47 -33.55 18.96
C GLY A 312 -8.39 -34.11 19.89
N SER A 313 -8.02 -35.38 19.71
CA SER A 313 -6.99 -36.07 20.49
C SER A 313 -5.55 -35.68 20.14
N ASP A 314 -5.34 -34.86 19.10
CA ASP A 314 -4.02 -34.51 18.59
C ASP A 314 -3.82 -32.99 18.49
N ILE A 315 -3.38 -32.40 19.61
CA ILE A 315 -3.10 -30.96 19.74
C ILE A 315 -1.88 -30.58 18.91
N GLU A 316 -0.87 -31.46 18.83
CA GLU A 316 0.38 -31.20 18.11
C GLU A 316 0.14 -31.15 16.60
N GLU A 317 -0.62 -32.09 16.03
CA GLU A 317 -0.95 -32.08 14.61
C GLU A 317 -1.84 -30.88 14.22
N THR A 318 -2.74 -30.49 15.13
CA THR A 318 -3.58 -29.30 14.95
C THR A 318 -2.73 -28.02 14.91
N ALA A 319 -1.76 -27.89 15.84
CA ALA A 319 -0.82 -26.76 15.87
C ALA A 319 0.02 -26.73 14.59
N TYR A 320 0.58 -27.87 14.19
CA TYR A 320 1.40 -28.00 12.99
C TYR A 320 0.65 -27.58 11.71
N HIS A 321 -0.55 -28.12 11.48
CA HIS A 321 -1.36 -27.76 10.32
C HIS A 321 -1.82 -26.30 10.34
N THR A 322 -2.16 -25.77 11.51
CA THR A 322 -2.52 -24.35 11.67
C THR A 322 -1.34 -23.45 11.30
N ASN A 323 -0.13 -23.76 11.78
CA ASN A 323 1.08 -23.01 11.45
C ASN A 323 1.43 -23.08 9.96
N LEU A 324 1.24 -24.22 9.29
CA LEU A 324 1.43 -24.34 7.84
C LEU A 324 0.44 -23.52 7.01
N GLU A 325 -0.81 -23.40 7.47
CA GLU A 325 -1.79 -22.52 6.86
C GLU A 325 -1.45 -21.05 7.12
N ALA A 326 -1.12 -20.74 8.38
CA ALA A 326 -0.76 -19.40 8.80
C ALA A 326 0.45 -18.88 8.02
N ALA A 327 1.48 -19.70 7.82
CA ALA A 327 2.66 -19.34 7.04
C ALA A 327 2.32 -18.85 5.62
N LYS A 328 1.37 -19.52 4.96
CA LYS A 328 0.93 -19.13 3.61
C LYS A 328 0.13 -17.83 3.63
N GLU A 329 -0.77 -17.68 4.59
CA GLU A 329 -1.60 -16.49 4.70
C GLU A 329 -0.78 -15.26 5.14
N ILE A 330 0.17 -15.42 6.06
CA ILE A 330 1.11 -14.37 6.46
C ILE A 330 1.88 -13.86 5.24
N ALA A 331 2.44 -14.75 4.43
CA ALA A 331 3.16 -14.33 3.22
C ALA A 331 2.29 -13.51 2.26
N ILE A 332 1.02 -13.90 2.09
CA ILE A 332 0.06 -13.15 1.27
C ILE A 332 -0.25 -11.79 1.92
N GLN A 333 -0.55 -11.74 3.21
CA GLN A 333 -0.89 -10.51 3.92
C GLN A 333 0.28 -9.53 3.97
N LEU A 334 1.52 -10.00 4.13
CA LEU A 334 2.72 -9.15 4.04
C LEU A 334 2.81 -8.45 2.68
N GLN A 335 2.48 -9.15 1.60
CA GLN A 335 2.45 -8.58 0.26
C GLN A 335 1.27 -7.62 0.08
N LEU A 336 0.05 -8.03 0.44
CA LEU A 336 -1.18 -7.24 0.26
C LEU A 336 -1.19 -5.94 1.08
N ARG A 337 -0.61 -5.97 2.28
CA ARG A 337 -0.49 -4.80 3.18
C ARG A 337 0.76 -3.96 2.88
N ASP A 338 1.64 -4.46 2.01
CA ASP A 338 3.02 -4.00 1.79
C ASP A 338 3.80 -3.77 3.11
N ILE A 339 3.64 -4.68 4.08
CA ILE A 339 4.38 -4.65 5.36
C ILE A 339 5.85 -4.89 5.05
N GLY A 340 6.73 -4.03 5.56
CA GLY A 340 8.16 -4.23 5.42
C GLY A 340 8.95 -3.70 6.61
N GLY A 341 10.25 -4.01 6.64
CA GLY A 341 11.10 -3.89 7.82
C GLY A 341 11.22 -5.24 8.52
N LEU A 342 11.45 -5.18 9.84
CA LEU A 342 11.52 -6.36 10.68
C LEU A 342 10.11 -6.87 10.99
N VAL A 343 9.92 -8.18 10.86
CA VAL A 343 8.69 -8.88 11.20
C VAL A 343 9.07 -10.05 12.12
N VAL A 344 8.31 -10.20 13.20
CA VAL A 344 8.46 -11.30 14.16
C VAL A 344 7.15 -12.06 14.21
N ILE A 345 7.22 -13.38 14.05
CA ILE A 345 6.05 -14.26 14.01
C ILE A 345 6.12 -15.22 15.19
N ASP A 346 5.09 -15.19 16.02
CA ASP A 346 4.85 -16.12 17.13
C ASP A 346 3.97 -17.28 16.62
N PHE A 347 4.62 -18.39 16.26
CA PHE A 347 3.92 -19.61 15.85
C PHE A 347 3.45 -20.39 17.08
N ILE A 348 2.37 -21.16 16.93
CA ILE A 348 1.92 -22.06 17.99
C ILE A 348 3.05 -23.04 18.29
N ASP A 349 3.36 -23.24 19.58
CA ASP A 349 4.43 -24.14 20.03
C ASP A 349 4.31 -25.54 19.42
N MET A 350 5.45 -26.07 18.96
CA MET A 350 5.59 -27.42 18.41
C MET A 350 6.81 -28.11 19.04
N SER A 351 6.62 -29.29 19.62
CA SER A 351 7.69 -30.10 20.21
C SER A 351 8.64 -30.66 19.16
N SER A 352 8.10 -31.11 18.03
CA SER A 352 8.89 -31.68 16.93
C SER A 352 9.76 -30.64 16.22
N GLU A 353 11.07 -30.91 16.12
CA GLU A 353 11.99 -30.12 15.28
C GLU A 353 11.66 -30.23 13.78
N GLU A 354 11.15 -31.39 13.35
CA GLU A 354 10.72 -31.61 11.97
C GLU A 354 9.54 -30.69 11.61
N HIS A 355 8.58 -30.53 12.52
CA HIS A 355 7.44 -29.63 12.33
C HIS A 355 7.88 -28.17 12.23
N ARG A 356 8.78 -27.72 13.11
CA ARG A 356 9.37 -26.37 13.06
C ARG A 356 10.05 -26.10 11.72
N LYS A 357 10.94 -26.99 11.27
CA LYS A 357 11.62 -26.85 9.96
C LYS A 357 10.66 -26.88 8.77
N SER A 358 9.58 -27.66 8.86
CA SER A 358 8.56 -27.71 7.81
C SER A 358 7.79 -26.38 7.71
N VAL A 359 7.49 -25.73 8.84
CA VAL A 359 6.87 -24.39 8.88
C VAL A 359 7.81 -23.32 8.33
N GLU A 360 9.09 -23.33 8.70
CA GLU A 360 10.12 -22.43 8.13
C GLU A 360 10.19 -22.57 6.60
N LYS A 361 10.25 -23.80 6.10
CA LYS A 361 10.27 -24.09 4.66
C LYS A 361 8.97 -23.68 3.97
N ALA A 362 7.83 -23.79 4.65
CA ALA A 362 6.55 -23.31 4.14
C ALA A 362 6.53 -21.78 4.01
N MET A 363 7.11 -21.06 4.98
CA MET A 363 7.30 -19.61 4.91
C MET A 363 8.19 -19.22 3.72
N GLU A 364 9.39 -19.80 3.60
CA GLU A 364 10.30 -19.57 2.47
C GLU A 364 9.59 -19.80 1.13
N LYS A 365 8.95 -20.95 0.97
CA LYS A 365 8.23 -21.30 -0.25
C LYS A 365 7.12 -20.30 -0.59
N SER A 366 6.39 -19.82 0.42
CA SER A 366 5.26 -18.91 0.23
C SER A 366 5.71 -17.48 -0.10
N THR A 367 6.89 -17.09 0.35
CA THR A 367 7.48 -15.76 0.07
C THR A 367 8.27 -15.68 -1.25
N ASN A 368 8.56 -16.80 -1.91
CA ASN A 368 9.39 -16.84 -3.13
C ASN A 368 8.83 -16.01 -4.31
N SER A 369 7.51 -15.83 -4.37
CA SER A 369 6.87 -15.02 -5.42
C SER A 369 6.86 -13.51 -5.11
N ASP A 370 7.30 -13.10 -3.92
CA ASP A 370 7.33 -11.70 -3.52
C ASP A 370 8.39 -10.93 -4.33
N ARG A 371 8.03 -9.73 -4.74
CA ARG A 371 8.92 -8.77 -5.40
C ARG A 371 9.95 -8.17 -4.43
N ALA A 372 9.63 -8.10 -3.14
CA ALA A 372 10.50 -7.61 -2.10
C ALA A 372 11.58 -8.64 -1.77
N ARG A 373 12.81 -8.18 -1.50
CA ARG A 373 13.83 -9.06 -0.93
C ARG A 373 13.45 -9.41 0.50
N ILE A 374 13.45 -10.70 0.79
CA ILE A 374 13.08 -11.26 2.10
C ILE A 374 14.24 -12.08 2.63
N GLN A 375 14.54 -11.94 3.92
CA GLN A 375 15.46 -12.79 4.67
C GLN A 375 14.68 -13.41 5.81
N ILE A 376 14.76 -14.74 5.96
CA ILE A 376 14.02 -15.51 6.96
C ILE A 376 15.05 -16.21 7.85
N GLY A 377 14.90 -16.05 9.17
CA GLY A 377 15.66 -16.79 10.18
C GLY A 377 14.98 -18.10 10.56
N SER A 378 15.64 -18.89 11.40
CA SER A 378 15.03 -20.07 12.03
C SER A 378 14.12 -19.67 13.21
N ILE A 379 13.18 -20.54 13.56
CA ILE A 379 12.41 -20.45 14.80
C ILE A 379 13.38 -20.53 15.98
N SER A 380 13.38 -19.48 16.79
CA SER A 380 14.26 -19.33 17.96
C SER A 380 13.91 -20.32 19.08
N GLN A 381 14.74 -20.34 20.12
CA GLN A 381 14.46 -21.09 21.35
C GLN A 381 13.19 -20.60 22.07
N PHE A 382 12.74 -19.38 21.78
CA PHE A 382 11.52 -18.78 22.35
C PHE A 382 10.28 -18.99 21.45
N GLY A 383 10.35 -19.80 20.39
CA GLY A 383 9.23 -20.05 19.49
C GLY A 383 9.01 -19.00 18.40
N LEU A 384 9.77 -17.90 18.43
CA LEU A 384 9.64 -16.79 17.49
C LEU A 384 10.44 -17.01 16.20
N LEU A 385 9.83 -16.75 15.05
CA LEU A 385 10.51 -16.62 13.76
C LEU A 385 10.75 -15.14 13.43
N GLU A 386 12.00 -14.80 13.15
CA GLU A 386 12.40 -13.45 12.73
C GLU A 386 12.57 -13.40 11.21
N MET A 387 12.07 -12.35 10.58
CA MET A 387 12.31 -12.10 9.16
C MET A 387 12.46 -10.60 8.87
N SER A 388 13.16 -10.27 7.80
CA SER A 388 13.21 -8.92 7.26
C SER A 388 12.66 -8.90 5.83
N ARG A 389 11.78 -7.94 5.54
CA ARG A 389 11.21 -7.72 4.21
C ARG A 389 11.54 -6.32 3.71
N GLN A 390 12.08 -6.20 2.51
CA GLN A 390 12.39 -4.92 1.89
C GLN A 390 11.11 -4.07 1.74
N ARG A 391 11.11 -2.85 2.29
CA ARG A 391 10.04 -1.86 2.05
C ARG A 391 10.11 -1.34 0.61
N LEU A 392 9.03 -1.45 -0.14
CA LEU A 392 8.95 -0.98 -1.52
C LEU A 392 8.18 0.34 -1.63
N MET A 393 7.09 0.45 -0.86
CA MET A 393 6.25 1.65 -0.71
C MET A 393 5.85 1.81 0.77
N SER A 394 5.16 2.90 1.08
CA SER A 394 4.33 3.04 2.27
C SER A 394 3.33 1.88 2.35
N SER A 395 3.06 1.39 3.57
CA SER A 395 2.07 0.32 3.75
C SER A 395 0.67 0.83 3.40
N VAL A 396 -0.24 -0.08 3.09
CA VAL A 396 -1.64 0.29 2.79
C VAL A 396 -2.28 1.02 3.98
N THR A 397 -2.01 0.54 5.19
CA THR A 397 -2.48 1.14 6.45
C THR A 397 -1.89 2.53 6.68
N GLU A 398 -0.57 2.70 6.50
CA GLU A 398 0.10 4.02 6.57
C GLU A 398 -0.48 5.01 5.55
N SER A 399 -1.10 4.51 4.47
CA SER A 399 -1.66 5.32 3.40
C SER A 399 -3.06 5.87 3.67
N VAL A 400 -3.84 5.18 4.52
CA VAL A 400 -5.27 5.49 4.74
C VAL A 400 -5.62 5.79 6.21
N GLU A 401 -4.73 5.46 7.15
CA GLU A 401 -4.96 5.67 8.60
C GLU A 401 -4.09 6.79 9.17
N LYS A 402 -4.59 7.44 10.23
CA LYS A 402 -3.85 8.41 11.05
C LYS A 402 -3.66 7.87 12.45
N SER A 403 -2.57 8.27 13.12
CA SER A 403 -2.33 7.94 14.52
C SER A 403 -3.50 8.36 15.40
N CYS A 404 -3.89 7.49 16.35
CA CYS A 404 -4.99 7.77 17.26
C CYS A 404 -4.69 8.98 18.14
N SER A 405 -5.51 10.02 18.08
CA SER A 405 -5.33 11.29 18.81
C SER A 405 -5.56 11.19 20.33
N GLN A 406 -6.02 10.04 20.83
CA GLN A 406 -6.23 9.82 22.27
C GLN A 406 -5.04 9.10 22.91
N CYS A 407 -4.46 8.11 22.24
CA CYS A 407 -3.36 7.32 22.81
C CYS A 407 -2.01 7.56 22.11
N ASP A 408 -1.97 8.41 21.08
CA ASP A 408 -0.79 8.70 20.26
C ASP A 408 -0.09 7.42 19.77
N GLY A 409 -0.89 6.42 19.38
CA GLY A 409 -0.41 5.12 18.91
C GLY A 409 -0.05 4.09 19.99
N ARG A 410 -0.21 4.41 21.29
CA ARG A 410 0.08 3.45 22.39
C ARG A 410 -0.89 2.28 22.50
N GLY A 411 -2.09 2.39 21.90
CA GLY A 411 -3.16 1.40 22.03
C GLY A 411 -3.84 1.36 23.41
N THR A 412 -3.35 2.14 24.38
CA THR A 412 -3.89 2.21 25.74
C THR A 412 -3.87 3.65 26.26
N THR A 413 -4.79 3.98 27.16
CA THR A 413 -4.87 5.25 27.87
C THR A 413 -4.80 5.01 29.38
N PRO A 414 -4.27 5.95 30.19
CA PRO A 414 -4.29 5.81 31.64
C PRO A 414 -5.73 5.71 32.18
N THR A 415 -5.90 5.33 33.45
CA THR A 415 -7.20 5.47 34.13
C THR A 415 -7.37 6.89 34.70
N VAL A 416 -8.61 7.31 34.97
CA VAL A 416 -8.91 8.62 35.57
C VAL A 416 -8.14 8.84 36.89
N PRO A 417 -8.12 7.91 37.86
CA PRO A 417 -7.33 8.07 39.08
C PRO A 417 -5.82 8.20 38.80
N THR A 418 -5.27 7.39 37.89
CA THR A 418 -3.84 7.43 37.55
C THR A 418 -3.45 8.78 36.95
N LEU A 419 -4.23 9.28 35.98
CA LEU A 419 -3.97 10.59 35.38
C LEU A 419 -4.12 11.72 36.39
N SER A 420 -5.14 11.67 37.24
CA SER A 420 -5.36 12.67 38.29
C SER A 420 -4.20 12.76 39.28
N LEU A 421 -3.63 11.61 39.68
CA LEU A 421 -2.43 11.57 40.51
C LEU A 421 -1.20 12.14 39.79
N THR A 422 -1.04 11.89 38.50
CA THR A 422 0.02 12.51 37.69
C THR A 422 -0.12 14.03 37.65
N ILE A 423 -1.34 14.55 37.46
CA ILE A 423 -1.63 15.99 37.52
C ILE A 423 -1.25 16.56 38.89
N LEU A 424 -1.64 15.90 39.99
CA LEU A 424 -1.31 16.35 41.35
C LEU A 424 0.20 16.46 41.58
N ARG A 425 0.98 15.46 41.14
CA ARG A 425 2.46 15.50 41.25
C ARG A 425 3.05 16.65 40.44
N GLN A 426 2.60 16.84 39.20
CA GLN A 426 3.06 17.96 38.37
C GLN A 426 2.66 19.33 38.94
N LEU A 427 1.53 19.41 39.64
CA LEU A 427 1.15 20.62 40.37
C LEU A 427 2.12 20.89 41.51
N GLU A 428 2.40 19.89 42.35
CA GLU A 428 3.35 20.03 43.45
C GLU A 428 4.76 20.43 42.96
N ASP A 429 5.29 19.76 41.94
CA ASP A 429 6.56 20.13 41.28
C ASP A 429 6.50 21.55 40.74
N GLY A 430 5.35 21.91 40.14
CA GLY A 430 5.10 23.21 39.57
C GLY A 430 5.13 24.34 40.59
N CYS A 431 4.61 24.10 41.80
CA CYS A 431 4.66 25.00 42.95
C CYS A 431 6.08 25.14 43.50
N ASN A 432 6.82 24.03 43.59
CA ASN A 432 8.17 24.02 44.13
C ASN A 432 9.19 24.76 43.22
N ALA A 433 9.02 24.68 41.91
CA ALA A 433 9.99 25.19 40.94
C ALA A 433 10.01 26.73 40.79
N SER A 434 8.97 27.46 41.20
CA SER A 434 8.90 28.91 40.99
C SER A 434 8.16 29.64 42.11
N LYS A 435 8.92 30.39 42.91
CA LYS A 435 8.37 31.29 43.96
C LYS A 435 7.54 32.47 43.41
N GLN A 436 7.56 32.70 42.09
CA GLN A 436 6.83 33.80 41.43
C GLN A 436 5.47 33.39 40.86
N THR A 437 5.10 32.11 40.98
CA THR A 437 3.82 31.61 40.47
C THR A 437 2.75 31.79 41.55
N GLU A 438 1.75 32.62 41.31
CA GLU A 438 0.66 32.85 42.27
C GLU A 438 -0.62 32.10 41.90
N ARG A 439 -0.79 31.75 40.62
CA ARG A 439 -1.98 31.07 40.12
C ARG A 439 -1.63 29.94 39.16
N LEU A 440 -2.28 28.81 39.34
CA LEU A 440 -2.24 27.66 38.45
C LEU A 440 -3.64 27.41 37.90
N THR A 441 -3.76 27.22 36.59
CA THR A 441 -5.02 26.81 35.95
C THR A 441 -4.80 25.48 35.25
N ILE A 442 -5.61 24.49 35.61
CA ILE A 442 -5.58 23.15 35.01
C ILE A 442 -6.84 22.98 34.20
N GLN A 443 -6.69 22.49 32.98
CA GLN A 443 -7.82 22.02 32.18
C GLN A 443 -7.60 20.56 31.82
N SER A 444 -8.66 19.76 31.93
CA SER A 444 -8.67 18.37 31.46
C SER A 444 -10.11 17.97 31.13
N SER A 445 -10.31 16.72 30.72
CA SER A 445 -11.63 16.11 30.56
C SER A 445 -12.49 16.28 31.83
N VAL A 446 -13.81 16.28 31.63
CA VAL A 446 -14.80 16.46 32.70
C VAL A 446 -14.59 15.44 33.82
N ASP A 447 -14.34 14.18 33.49
CA ASP A 447 -14.18 13.10 34.47
C ASP A 447 -12.96 13.30 35.37
N VAL A 448 -11.83 13.70 34.79
CA VAL A 448 -10.57 13.94 35.51
C VAL A 448 -10.72 15.12 36.47
N ILE A 449 -11.30 16.23 36.01
CA ILE A 449 -11.50 17.40 36.88
C ILE A 449 -12.55 17.12 37.96
N THR A 450 -13.60 16.36 37.64
CA THR A 450 -14.59 15.91 38.63
C THR A 450 -13.91 15.10 39.72
N TYR A 451 -13.03 14.16 39.35
CA TYR A 451 -12.26 13.36 40.30
C TYR A 451 -11.33 14.22 41.18
N LEU A 452 -10.64 15.18 40.57
CA LEU A 452 -9.77 16.11 41.31
C LEU A 452 -10.55 16.98 42.30
N LEU A 453 -11.73 17.46 41.90
CA LEU A 453 -12.58 18.33 42.71
C LEU A 453 -13.33 17.63 43.84
N ASN A 454 -13.43 16.29 43.82
CA ASN A 454 -14.15 15.52 44.83
C ASN A 454 -13.20 14.62 45.62
N GLU A 455 -12.70 13.56 45.01
CA GLU A 455 -11.85 12.54 45.64
C GLU A 455 -10.49 13.09 46.06
N LYS A 456 -9.97 14.09 45.34
CA LYS A 456 -8.67 14.74 45.63
C LYS A 456 -8.79 16.19 46.11
N ARG A 457 -9.98 16.61 46.54
CA ARG A 457 -10.23 17.96 47.05
C ARG A 457 -9.29 18.36 48.18
N GLN A 458 -9.08 17.46 49.15
CA GLN A 458 -8.23 17.73 50.31
C GLN A 458 -6.75 17.89 49.92
N ASP A 459 -6.29 17.11 48.94
CA ASP A 459 -4.91 17.18 48.46
C ASP A 459 -4.67 18.51 47.71
N ILE A 460 -5.62 18.96 46.90
CA ILE A 460 -5.57 20.28 46.23
C ILE A 460 -5.54 21.41 47.27
N ALA A 461 -6.44 21.38 48.26
CA ALA A 461 -6.48 22.40 49.32
C ALA A 461 -5.18 22.45 50.12
N ARG A 462 -4.55 21.29 50.37
CA ARG A 462 -3.24 21.22 51.02
C ARG A 462 -2.16 21.91 50.19
N LEU A 463 -2.13 21.71 48.88
CA LEU A 463 -1.19 22.36 47.97
C LEU A 463 -1.39 23.88 47.92
N GLU A 464 -2.64 24.35 47.82
CA GLU A 464 -2.96 25.79 47.85
C GLU A 464 -2.45 26.45 49.13
N ASN A 465 -2.73 25.85 50.30
CA ASN A 465 -2.32 26.41 51.59
C ASN A 465 -0.81 26.36 51.82
N LYS A 466 -0.16 25.26 51.44
CA LYS A 466 1.29 25.07 51.64
C LYS A 466 2.14 26.06 50.83
N HIS A 467 1.68 26.39 49.62
CA HIS A 467 2.43 27.24 48.69
C HIS A 467 1.85 28.65 48.51
N GLU A 468 0.77 28.97 49.23
CA GLU A 468 0.05 30.25 49.14
C GLU A 468 -0.34 30.64 47.70
N ILE A 469 -0.75 29.63 46.90
CA ILE A 469 -1.17 29.81 45.51
C ILE A 469 -2.65 29.51 45.33
N LYS A 470 -3.25 30.03 44.25
CA LYS A 470 -4.60 29.66 43.84
C LYS A 470 -4.59 28.64 42.69
N ILE A 471 -5.24 27.51 42.89
CA ILE A 471 -5.40 26.45 41.89
C ILE A 471 -6.81 26.49 41.33
N THR A 472 -6.94 26.67 40.02
CA THR A 472 -8.22 26.68 39.30
C THR A 472 -8.33 25.43 38.44
N LEU A 473 -9.29 24.56 38.74
CA LEU A 473 -9.57 23.33 38.00
C LEU A 473 -10.75 23.56 37.05
N LEU A 474 -10.53 23.40 35.74
CA LEU A 474 -11.50 23.69 34.69
C LEU A 474 -11.89 22.42 33.93
N PRO A 475 -13.10 21.88 34.13
CA PRO A 475 -13.60 20.76 33.33
C PRO A 475 -13.85 21.26 31.89
N ASN A 476 -13.14 20.69 30.92
CA ASN A 476 -13.22 21.08 29.53
C ASN A 476 -13.92 19.98 28.70
N PRO A 477 -15.16 20.20 28.23
CA PRO A 477 -15.89 19.22 27.42
C PRO A 477 -15.30 19.03 26.01
N TYR A 478 -14.45 19.95 25.54
CA TYR A 478 -13.78 19.84 24.25
C TYR A 478 -12.42 19.14 24.32
N MET A 479 -11.89 18.92 25.52
CA MET A 479 -10.60 18.26 25.71
C MET A 479 -10.79 16.75 25.84
N GLN A 480 -10.24 16.01 24.88
CA GLN A 480 -10.30 14.55 24.85
C GLN A 480 -9.40 13.95 25.94
N PHE A 481 -9.89 12.94 26.65
CA PHE A 481 -9.08 12.13 27.55
C PHE A 481 -7.97 11.41 26.75
N PRO A 482 -6.72 11.32 27.25
CA PRO A 482 -6.20 11.70 28.57
C PRO A 482 -5.54 13.09 28.60
N ASN A 483 -5.84 14.00 27.66
CA ASN A 483 -5.16 15.28 27.57
C ASN A 483 -5.48 16.20 28.76
N PHE A 484 -4.48 17.00 29.16
CA PHE A 484 -4.62 18.06 30.14
C PHE A 484 -3.60 19.17 29.89
N THR A 485 -3.87 20.38 30.37
CA THR A 485 -2.94 21.52 30.32
C THR A 485 -2.81 22.14 31.70
N ILE A 486 -1.61 22.62 32.04
CA ILE A 486 -1.33 23.37 33.27
C ILE A 486 -0.72 24.72 32.88
N ASN A 487 -1.46 25.80 33.13
CA ASN A 487 -1.02 27.16 32.85
C ASN A 487 -0.62 27.86 34.16
N LYS A 488 0.61 28.37 34.21
CA LYS A 488 1.14 29.14 35.35
C LYS A 488 1.02 30.64 35.07
N GLN A 489 0.56 31.42 36.04
CA GLN A 489 0.46 32.87 35.93
C GLN A 489 1.21 33.56 37.08
N LYS A 490 1.94 34.64 36.73
CA LYS A 490 2.60 35.55 37.68
C LYS A 490 1.65 36.67 38.13
N GLY A 491 1.91 37.24 39.30
CA GLY A 491 0.97 38.05 40.09
C GLY A 491 0.34 39.30 39.50
N ASP A 492 0.87 39.88 38.42
CA ASP A 492 0.40 41.20 37.97
C ASP A 492 -0.82 41.19 37.02
N LYS A 493 -1.26 40.02 36.52
CA LYS A 493 -2.43 39.94 35.62
C LYS A 493 -3.67 39.47 36.37
N LYS A 494 -4.50 40.42 36.85
CA LYS A 494 -5.88 40.11 37.28
C LYS A 494 -6.66 39.54 36.09
N SER A 495 -6.89 38.23 36.09
CA SER A 495 -7.84 37.60 35.16
C SER A 495 -9.24 38.17 35.41
N GLN A 496 -9.74 38.99 34.48
CA GLN A 496 -11.12 39.50 34.51
C GLN A 496 -12.17 38.41 34.23
N HIS A 497 -11.76 37.25 33.69
CA HIS A 497 -12.67 36.19 33.30
C HIS A 497 -13.03 35.24 34.45
N ARG A 498 -14.30 34.82 34.51
CA ARG A 498 -14.77 33.76 35.42
C ARG A 498 -14.21 32.40 34.97
N SER A 499 -14.08 31.44 35.89
CA SER A 499 -13.49 30.12 35.62
C SER A 499 -14.05 29.43 34.37
N TYR A 500 -15.39 29.39 34.24
CA TYR A 500 -16.06 28.77 33.09
C TYR A 500 -15.83 29.48 31.75
N GLN A 501 -15.39 30.74 31.75
CA GLN A 501 -15.04 31.48 30.53
C GLN A 501 -13.60 31.20 30.08
N GLY A 502 -12.78 30.63 30.95
CA GLY A 502 -11.38 30.28 30.66
C GLY A 502 -11.20 28.94 29.95
N ILE A 503 -12.29 28.20 29.66
CA ILE A 503 -12.23 26.90 28.98
C ILE A 503 -11.70 27.11 27.56
N SER A 504 -10.59 26.43 27.22
CA SER A 504 -10.06 26.47 25.86
C SER A 504 -11.03 25.78 24.90
N LYS A 505 -11.37 26.46 23.81
CA LYS A 505 -12.17 25.91 22.72
C LYS A 505 -11.25 25.33 21.65
N PRO A 506 -11.66 24.27 20.93
CA PRO A 506 -10.87 23.73 19.84
C PRO A 506 -10.72 24.81 18.77
N GLN A 507 -9.48 25.06 18.35
CA GLN A 507 -9.19 25.87 17.19
C GLN A 507 -9.24 24.95 15.98
N TYR A 508 -10.22 25.13 15.10
CA TYR A 508 -10.29 24.38 13.86
C TYR A 508 -9.24 24.92 12.88
N ASN A 509 -8.08 24.26 12.81
CA ASN A 509 -7.16 24.47 11.71
C ASN A 509 -7.65 23.68 10.50
N ILE A 510 -8.15 24.38 9.49
CA ILE A 510 -8.65 23.79 8.23
C ILE A 510 -7.55 22.96 7.54
N ALA A 511 -6.27 23.29 7.79
CA ALA A 511 -5.11 22.57 7.26
C ALA A 511 -4.93 21.15 7.82
N GLU A 512 -5.24 20.90 9.09
CA GLU A 512 -5.08 19.56 9.71
C GLU A 512 -6.10 18.53 9.17
N ASN A 513 -7.20 19.02 8.58
CA ASN A 513 -8.22 18.18 7.97
C ASN A 513 -7.84 17.70 6.55
N GLY A 514 -6.65 18.02 6.05
CA GLY A 514 -6.19 17.61 4.71
C GLY A 514 -6.88 18.33 3.55
N LEU A 515 -7.74 19.31 3.83
CA LEU A 515 -8.52 20.03 2.81
C LEU A 515 -7.74 21.15 2.09
N THR A 516 -6.48 21.42 2.49
CA THR A 516 -5.73 22.58 2.00
C THR A 516 -4.38 22.27 1.34
N SER A 517 -4.01 21.01 1.13
CA SER A 517 -2.81 20.74 0.32
C SER A 517 -3.13 21.12 -1.12
N LYS A 518 -2.73 22.32 -1.54
CA LYS A 518 -2.72 22.68 -2.96
C LYS A 518 -1.94 21.59 -3.68
N ALA A 519 -2.61 20.87 -4.59
CA ALA A 519 -1.92 19.92 -5.45
C ALA A 519 -0.81 20.65 -6.20
N GLU A 520 0.42 20.13 -6.12
CA GLU A 520 1.54 20.68 -6.87
C GLU A 520 1.33 20.35 -8.35
N GLU A 521 1.34 21.38 -9.20
CA GLU A 521 1.29 21.17 -10.64
C GLU A 521 2.70 20.89 -11.17
N PRO A 522 2.92 19.76 -11.87
CA PRO A 522 4.21 19.48 -12.47
C PRO A 522 4.46 20.44 -13.64
N ALA A 523 5.70 20.90 -13.77
CA ALA A 523 6.09 21.78 -14.87
C ALA A 523 6.07 21.06 -16.24
N ILE A 524 6.08 19.73 -16.25
CA ILE A 524 5.93 18.88 -17.43
C ILE A 524 4.70 17.99 -17.25
N ASN A 525 3.72 18.13 -18.14
CA ASN A 525 2.47 17.35 -18.14
C ASN A 525 2.53 16.10 -19.05
N VAL A 526 3.72 15.55 -19.28
CA VAL A 526 3.96 14.52 -20.30
C VAL A 526 4.10 13.15 -19.64
N ASN A 527 2.97 12.55 -19.25
CA ASN A 527 2.93 11.15 -18.79
C ASN A 527 2.71 10.15 -19.94
N ARG A 528 2.76 10.60 -21.20
CA ARG A 528 2.54 9.76 -22.39
C ARG A 528 3.57 10.01 -23.50
N PRO A 529 3.92 8.97 -24.29
CA PRO A 529 4.74 9.13 -25.48
C PRO A 529 4.09 10.02 -26.55
N SER A 530 4.91 10.79 -27.27
CA SER A 530 4.48 11.63 -28.39
C SER A 530 4.19 10.83 -29.66
N SER A 531 4.76 9.64 -29.80
CA SER A 531 4.60 8.74 -30.96
C SER A 531 4.11 7.36 -30.51
N ARG A 532 3.53 6.55 -31.40
CA ARG A 532 3.13 5.17 -31.08
C ARG A 532 4.30 4.21 -31.29
N ILE A 533 4.35 3.15 -30.50
CA ILE A 533 5.34 2.09 -30.70
C ILE A 533 5.22 1.51 -32.13
N PRO A 534 6.34 1.25 -32.83
CA PRO A 534 6.32 0.67 -34.16
C PRO A 534 5.57 -0.66 -34.16
N LYS A 535 4.54 -0.79 -35.00
CA LYS A 535 3.88 -2.08 -35.20
C LYS A 535 4.80 -2.99 -36.00
N LYS A 536 4.94 -4.24 -35.57
CA LYS A 536 5.52 -5.30 -36.40
C LYS A 536 4.60 -5.56 -37.58
N GLU A 537 4.77 -4.83 -38.69
CA GLU A 537 4.08 -5.17 -39.92
C GLU A 537 4.59 -6.54 -40.37
N MET A 538 3.71 -7.54 -40.37
CA MET A 538 3.98 -8.73 -41.17
C MET A 538 4.13 -8.25 -42.60
N SER A 539 5.36 -8.34 -43.12
CA SER A 539 5.67 -7.94 -44.48
C SER A 539 4.63 -8.55 -45.42
N LEU A 540 4.10 -7.74 -46.35
CA LEU A 540 3.19 -8.22 -47.42
C LEU A 540 3.78 -9.46 -48.13
N PHE A 541 5.11 -9.58 -48.18
CA PHE A 541 5.82 -10.76 -48.68
C PHE A 541 5.65 -12.03 -47.83
N GLU A 542 5.45 -11.96 -46.51
CA GLU A 542 5.15 -13.13 -45.67
C GLU A 542 3.68 -13.56 -45.76
N LYS A 543 2.76 -12.61 -45.95
CA LYS A 543 1.36 -12.90 -46.30
C LYS A 543 1.25 -13.52 -47.70
N ILE A 544 2.06 -13.07 -48.65
CA ILE A 544 2.10 -13.60 -50.02
C ILE A 544 2.84 -14.95 -50.06
N LYS A 545 3.93 -15.14 -49.30
CA LYS A 545 4.62 -16.46 -49.20
C LYS A 545 3.79 -17.51 -48.46
N SER A 546 3.04 -17.14 -47.42
CA SER A 546 2.09 -18.07 -46.77
C SER A 546 0.88 -18.39 -47.65
N ALA A 547 0.49 -17.49 -48.56
CA ALA A 547 -0.53 -17.74 -49.57
C ALA A 547 -0.04 -18.52 -50.81
N LEU A 548 1.25 -18.42 -51.18
CA LEU A 548 1.83 -19.05 -52.37
C LEU A 548 2.61 -20.35 -52.11
N PHE A 549 3.14 -20.57 -50.90
CA PHE A 549 3.91 -21.78 -50.52
C PHE A 549 3.23 -22.65 -49.46
N GLY A 550 1.92 -22.49 -49.27
CA GLY A 550 1.11 -23.26 -48.33
C GLY A 550 0.53 -24.56 -48.90
N THR A 551 1.35 -25.47 -49.45
CA THR A 551 0.93 -26.86 -49.69
C THR A 551 1.69 -27.82 -48.78
N LYS A 552 1.07 -28.15 -47.64
CA LYS A 552 0.93 -29.51 -47.07
C LYS A 552 0.14 -29.42 -45.78
N LYS A 553 -1.19 -29.52 -45.90
CA LYS A 553 -2.07 -29.84 -44.76
C LYS A 553 -1.85 -31.31 -44.38
N ALA A 554 -1.37 -31.53 -43.15
CA ALA A 554 -1.62 -32.77 -42.45
C ALA A 554 -3.13 -32.90 -42.17
N LYS A 555 -3.67 -34.10 -42.41
CA LYS A 555 -5.10 -34.45 -42.36
C LYS A 555 -5.67 -34.31 -40.93
N PRO A 556 -6.91 -33.82 -40.76
CA PRO A 556 -7.68 -34.07 -39.56
C PRO A 556 -8.29 -35.48 -39.60
N ASN A 557 -8.26 -36.16 -38.46
CA ASN A 557 -8.82 -37.49 -38.23
C ASN A 557 -10.37 -37.40 -38.27
N LYS A 558 -11.00 -37.95 -39.31
CA LYS A 558 -12.46 -38.15 -39.39
C LYS A 558 -12.78 -39.62 -39.15
N GLN A 559 -13.59 -39.85 -38.11
CA GLN A 559 -14.27 -41.12 -37.87
C GLN A 559 -15.09 -41.53 -39.10
N ARG A 560 -15.03 -42.83 -39.39
CA ARG A 560 -15.61 -43.53 -40.54
C ARG A 560 -17.13 -43.52 -40.48
N THR A 561 -17.77 -43.01 -41.53
CA THR A 561 -19.13 -43.41 -41.94
C THR A 561 -19.02 -44.15 -43.27
N ASN A 562 -19.30 -45.45 -43.25
CA ASN A 562 -19.40 -46.29 -44.43
C ASN A 562 -20.78 -46.08 -45.09
N GLN A 563 -20.78 -45.70 -46.36
CA GLN A 563 -21.89 -45.90 -47.27
C GLN A 563 -21.40 -46.80 -48.42
N ASN A 564 -22.02 -47.97 -48.57
CA ASN A 564 -22.82 -48.30 -49.75
C ASN A 564 -23.14 -49.80 -49.78
N ASN A 565 -24.43 -50.14 -49.80
CA ASN A 565 -24.94 -50.96 -50.89
C ASN A 565 -26.47 -50.87 -51.03
N ARG A 566 -26.86 -50.40 -52.21
CA ARG A 566 -27.90 -50.92 -53.13
C ARG A 566 -29.25 -51.40 -52.58
N ASN A 567 -30.26 -50.80 -53.22
CA ASN A 567 -31.43 -51.41 -53.85
C ASN A 567 -32.82 -51.27 -53.19
N LYS A 568 -33.72 -50.80 -54.07
CA LYS A 568 -35.12 -51.18 -54.28
C LYS A 568 -36.22 -50.54 -53.43
N ASN A 569 -36.97 -49.70 -54.15
CA ASN A 569 -38.41 -49.80 -54.39
C ASN A 569 -39.41 -49.23 -53.37
N ARG A 570 -40.26 -48.37 -53.97
CA ARG A 570 -41.73 -48.30 -53.92
C ARG A 570 -42.38 -47.64 -52.71
N ASN A 571 -43.19 -46.62 -53.05
CA ASN A 571 -44.55 -46.32 -52.58
C ASN A 571 -44.77 -46.19 -51.05
N LYS A 572 -45.49 -45.21 -50.51
CA LYS A 572 -46.77 -44.66 -50.96
C LYS A 572 -47.14 -43.47 -50.05
N ASN A 573 -47.87 -42.51 -50.62
CA ASN A 573 -48.75 -41.58 -49.92
C ASN A 573 -49.60 -42.25 -48.82
N ARG A 574 -49.84 -41.56 -47.70
CA ARG A 574 -51.19 -41.09 -47.28
C ARG A 574 -51.23 -40.46 -45.87
N ASN A 575 -51.78 -39.25 -45.83
CA ASN A 575 -52.73 -38.69 -44.85
C ASN A 575 -53.12 -39.57 -43.64
N ARG A 576 -53.17 -38.96 -42.44
CA ARG A 576 -54.45 -38.54 -41.82
C ARG A 576 -54.27 -37.85 -40.45
N ASN A 577 -54.94 -36.70 -40.34
CA ASN A 577 -55.52 -36.11 -39.13
C ASN A 577 -56.08 -37.15 -38.14
N ARG A 578 -55.97 -36.89 -36.83
CA ARG A 578 -57.15 -36.71 -35.97
C ARG A 578 -56.82 -36.25 -34.53
N ASN A 579 -57.59 -35.24 -34.13
CA ASN A 579 -57.85 -34.69 -32.79
C ASN A 579 -58.16 -35.72 -31.69
N ARG A 580 -57.78 -35.40 -30.45
CA ARG A 580 -58.62 -35.26 -29.22
C ARG A 580 -57.67 -35.09 -28.02
N SER A 581 -57.59 -33.94 -27.34
CA SER A 581 -58.52 -33.41 -26.33
C SER A 581 -59.14 -34.47 -25.41
N GLN A 582 -58.66 -34.53 -24.17
CA GLN A 582 -59.57 -34.54 -23.02
C GLN A 582 -58.92 -34.03 -21.73
N ASN A 583 -59.67 -33.13 -21.12
CA ASN A 583 -59.49 -32.44 -19.85
C ASN A 583 -60.16 -33.27 -18.73
N LYS A 584 -59.58 -33.31 -17.53
CA LYS A 584 -60.18 -33.57 -16.19
C LYS A 584 -59.01 -33.66 -15.19
N GLY A 585 -58.91 -32.92 -14.09
CA GLY A 585 -59.88 -32.16 -13.30
C GLY A 585 -59.99 -32.77 -11.89
N GLN A 586 -59.75 -31.94 -10.86
CA GLN A 586 -59.98 -32.12 -9.40
C GLN A 586 -58.88 -32.92 -8.65
N ASN A 587 -58.21 -32.44 -7.58
CA ASN A 587 -58.45 -31.46 -6.51
C ASN A 587 -59.48 -31.88 -5.44
N LYS A 588 -58.98 -32.38 -4.30
CA LYS A 588 -59.38 -32.12 -2.89
C LYS A 588 -58.60 -33.09 -1.98
N ASN A 589 -58.32 -32.91 -0.69
CA ASN A 589 -58.18 -31.83 0.30
C ASN A 589 -58.17 -32.54 1.69
N GLN A 590 -57.77 -31.86 2.78
CA GLN A 590 -57.90 -32.23 4.23
C GLN A 590 -56.70 -33.03 4.84
N LYS A 591 -55.78 -32.52 5.67
CA LYS A 591 -55.77 -31.68 6.93
C LYS A 591 -55.89 -32.57 8.22
N PRO A 592 -55.69 -32.06 9.47
CA PRO A 592 -54.43 -32.08 10.26
C PRO A 592 -54.57 -32.71 11.68
N GLN A 593 -53.46 -32.86 12.43
CA GLN A 593 -53.40 -33.03 13.91
C GLN A 593 -51.98 -32.59 14.35
N GLN A 594 -51.67 -31.70 15.31
CA GLN A 594 -52.18 -31.23 16.61
C GLN A 594 -52.00 -32.19 17.82
N SER A 595 -51.03 -31.85 18.69
CA SER A 595 -51.05 -31.91 20.17
C SER A 595 -49.70 -31.35 20.70
N SER A 596 -49.58 -30.12 21.26
CA SER A 596 -49.83 -29.67 22.66
C SER A 596 -48.99 -30.41 23.73
N THR A 597 -48.32 -29.86 24.76
CA THR A 597 -48.15 -28.53 25.39
C THR A 597 -47.24 -28.70 26.63
N ALA A 598 -46.41 -27.69 27.00
CA ALA A 598 -46.11 -27.19 28.38
C ALA A 598 -44.84 -26.31 28.37
N LYS A 599 -44.93 -24.96 28.38
CA LYS A 599 -44.90 -24.02 29.53
C LYS A 599 -43.82 -24.29 30.61
N GLN A 600 -42.80 -23.42 30.68
CA GLN A 600 -42.43 -22.64 31.89
C GLN A 600 -41.43 -21.49 31.59
N LYS A 601 -41.47 -20.48 32.48
CA LYS A 601 -41.05 -19.07 32.40
C LYS A 601 -39.54 -18.77 32.50
N PRO A 602 -39.11 -17.53 32.19
CA PRO A 602 -37.74 -17.04 32.38
C PRO A 602 -37.49 -16.58 33.82
N LYS A 603 -36.26 -16.77 34.33
CA LYS A 603 -35.79 -16.16 35.58
C LYS A 603 -34.77 -15.05 35.29
N THR A 604 -35.20 -13.83 35.56
CA THR A 604 -34.40 -12.69 36.02
C THR A 604 -33.88 -12.94 37.43
N SER A 605 -32.65 -12.51 37.74
CA SER A 605 -32.22 -12.26 39.12
C SER A 605 -31.25 -11.10 39.19
N SER A 606 -31.76 -9.99 39.72
CA SER A 606 -31.00 -8.89 40.33
C SER A 606 -31.59 -8.67 41.72
N SER A 607 -30.79 -8.80 42.78
CA SER A 607 -30.95 -8.01 44.03
C SER A 607 -29.79 -8.27 45.01
N THR A 608 -29.08 -7.18 45.28
CA THR A 608 -28.44 -6.72 46.53
C THR A 608 -28.90 -7.29 47.88
N ASN A 609 -27.94 -7.55 48.78
CA ASN A 609 -27.81 -7.11 50.20
C ASN A 609 -26.42 -7.58 50.70
N LYS A 610 -25.48 -6.76 51.21
CA LYS A 610 -25.34 -5.94 52.44
C LYS A 610 -25.34 -6.73 53.77
N LYS A 611 -24.24 -6.55 54.53
CA LYS A 611 -23.94 -6.91 55.94
C LYS A 611 -23.71 -8.41 56.21
N ASP A 612 -22.70 -8.87 56.95
CA ASP A 612 -21.75 -8.26 57.91
C ASP A 612 -20.28 -8.56 57.58
#